data_AF-X1W0X5-F1
#
_entry.id   AF-X1W0X5-F1
#
_cell.length_a   1.000
_cell.length_b   1.000
_cell.length_c   1.000
_cell.angle_alpha   90.00
_cell.angle_beta   90.00
_cell.angle_gamma   90.00
#
_symmetry.space_group_name_H-M   'P 1'
#
loop_
_entity.id
_entity.type
_entity.pdbx_description
1 polymer ?
#
loop_
_entity_poly.entity_id
_entity_poly.type
_entity_poly.pdbx_seq_one_letter_code
_entity_poly.pdbx_strand_id
1 'polypeptide(L)'
;DKIKRQKNIDHTIKCIELAYRLGIPIMRINTGRWGTSRSFDELMKNRGIEPPLPGYTDDDGFKWVIDSIEKCLPKAEECGVVLGLENHWGLSPPLPHHTIRLLN
;
A
#
# COMPACT_ATOMS: atom_id res chain seq x y z
N ASP A 1 -0.44 8.59 -10.36
CA ASP A 1 -1.50 9.64 -10.34
C ASP A 1 -1.63 10.20 -8.92
N LYS A 2 -1.48 11.52 -8.74
CA LYS A 2 -1.56 12.19 -7.43
C LYS A 2 -2.98 12.20 -6.85
N ILE A 3 -4.00 12.41 -7.68
CA ILE A 3 -5.42 12.48 -7.26
C ILE A 3 -5.86 11.11 -6.75
N LYS A 4 -5.52 10.04 -7.49
CA LYS A 4 -5.84 8.67 -7.07
C LYS A 4 -5.16 8.30 -5.74
N ARG A 5 -3.91 8.72 -5.54
CA ARG A 5 -3.21 8.51 -4.26
C ARG A 5 -3.88 9.26 -3.11
N GLN A 6 -4.25 10.53 -3.31
CA GLN A 6 -4.96 11.29 -2.27
C GLN A 6 -6.30 10.64 -1.92
N LYS A 7 -7.09 10.22 -2.91
CA LYS A 7 -8.34 9.48 -2.68
C LYS A 7 -8.12 8.21 -1.84
N ASN A 8 -7.04 7.47 -2.08
CA ASN A 8 -6.72 6.28 -1.30
C ASN A 8 -6.31 6.63 0.13
N ILE A 9 -5.55 7.71 0.34
CA ILE A 9 -5.18 8.20 1.67
C ILE A 9 -6.44 8.57 2.46
N ASP A 10 -7.33 9.37 1.87
CA ASP A 10 -8.58 9.81 2.51
C ASP A 10 -9.48 8.61 2.84
N HIS A 11 -9.52 7.61 1.96
CA HIS A 11 -10.27 6.38 2.20
C HIS A 11 -9.68 5.58 3.37
N THR A 12 -8.35 5.41 3.41
CA THR A 12 -7.66 4.72 4.50
C THR A 12 -7.90 5.41 5.85
N ILE A 13 -7.83 6.74 5.90
CA ILE A 13 -8.14 7.54 7.10
C ILE A 13 -9.57 7.27 7.59
N LYS A 14 -10.55 7.29 6.68
CA LYS A 14 -11.93 6.94 7.02
C LYS A 14 -12.06 5.51 7.56
N CYS A 15 -11.33 4.56 6.99
CA CYS A 15 -11.34 3.17 7.47
C CYS A 15 -10.70 3.02 8.86
N ILE A 16 -9.66 3.81 9.18
CA ILE A 16 -9.08 3.86 10.53
C ILE A 16 -10.12 4.33 11.55
N GLU A 17 -10.84 5.41 11.24
CA GLU A 17 -11.90 5.93 12.12
C GLU A 17 -13.04 4.93 12.33
N LEU A 18 -13.40 4.18 11.27
CA LEU A 18 -14.38 3.11 11.36
C LEU A 18 -13.86 1.96 12.23
N ALA A 19 -12.60 1.54 12.07
CA ALA A 19 -11.98 0.49 12.87
C ALA A 19 -12.01 0.86 14.36
N TYR A 20 -11.62 2.10 14.69
CA TYR A 20 -11.72 2.64 16.05
C TYR A 20 -13.14 2.56 16.61
N ARG A 21 -14.14 3.05 15.86
CA ARG A 21 -15.55 3.04 16.29
C ARG A 21 -16.11 1.62 16.50
N LEU A 22 -15.55 0.64 15.81
CA LEU A 22 -15.92 -0.77 15.93
C LEU A 22 -15.09 -1.52 16.98
N GLY A 23 -14.13 -0.86 17.63
CA GLY A 23 -13.22 -1.51 18.59
C GLY A 23 -12.21 -2.46 17.95
N ILE A 24 -11.88 -2.26 16.66
CA ILE A 24 -10.93 -3.08 15.92
C ILE A 24 -9.52 -2.48 16.08
N PRO A 25 -8.56 -3.21 16.67
CA PRO A 25 -7.24 -2.65 17.01
C PRO A 25 -6.24 -2.67 15.85
N ILE A 26 -6.56 -3.35 14.74
CA ILE A 26 -5.63 -3.52 13.61
C ILE A 26 -6.37 -3.47 12.28
N MET A 27 -5.80 -2.76 11.32
CA MET A 27 -6.26 -2.70 9.94
C MET A 27 -5.12 -3.09 9.01
N ARG A 28 -5.42 -3.96 8.05
CA ARG A 28 -4.47 -4.35 7.00
C ARG A 28 -4.44 -3.29 5.90
N ILE A 29 -3.26 -2.95 5.42
CA ILE A 29 -3.04 -2.03 4.30
C ILE A 29 -2.18 -2.68 3.21
N ASN A 30 -2.36 -2.22 1.98
CA ASN A 30 -1.68 -2.78 0.80
C ASN A 30 -0.82 -1.68 0.14
N THR A 31 0.24 -2.09 -0.55
CA THR A 31 1.16 -1.17 -1.25
C THR A 31 0.70 -0.76 -2.65
N GLY A 32 -0.43 -1.32 -3.11
CA GLY A 32 -0.87 -1.16 -4.49
C GLY A 32 0.03 -1.89 -5.49
N ARG A 33 -0.19 -1.62 -6.77
CA ARG A 33 0.45 -2.30 -7.91
C ARG A 33 0.72 -1.32 -9.05
N TRP A 34 1.65 -1.68 -9.93
CA TRP A 34 1.95 -0.89 -11.14
C TRP A 34 0.80 -0.90 -12.14
N GLY A 35 0.04 -2.00 -12.20
CA GLY A 35 -1.11 -2.13 -13.08
C GLY A 35 -0.72 -2.30 -14.55
N THR A 36 0.45 -2.88 -14.82
CA THR A 36 0.98 -3.12 -16.17
C THR A 36 0.52 -4.45 -16.77
N SER A 37 0.00 -5.38 -15.96
CA SER A 37 -0.67 -6.60 -16.42
C SER A 37 -2.11 -6.29 -16.86
N ARG A 38 -2.46 -6.69 -18.08
CA ARG A 38 -3.72 -6.34 -18.76
C ARG A 38 -4.92 -7.17 -18.30
N SER A 39 -4.69 -8.31 -17.66
CA SER A 39 -5.73 -9.15 -17.09
C SER A 39 -5.32 -9.76 -15.73
N PHE A 40 -6.31 -10.28 -15.01
CA PHE A 40 -6.04 -11.04 -13.79
C PHE A 40 -5.24 -12.31 -14.07
N ASP A 41 -5.53 -13.00 -15.18
CA ASP A 41 -4.79 -14.21 -15.58
C ASP A 41 -3.32 -13.91 -15.86
N GLU A 42 -3.02 -12.78 -16.50
CA GLU A 42 -1.65 -12.33 -16.74
C GLU A 42 -0.94 -12.00 -15.42
N LEU A 43 -1.62 -11.31 -14.50
CA LEU A 43 -1.09 -11.02 -13.17
C LEU A 43 -0.75 -12.32 -12.42
N MET A 44 -1.64 -13.31 -12.46
CA MET A 44 -1.43 -14.60 -11.80
C MET A 44 -0.28 -15.39 -12.43
N LYS A 45 -0.19 -15.39 -13.77
CA LYS A 45 0.92 -16.01 -14.51
C LYS A 45 2.27 -15.40 -14.12
N ASN A 46 2.29 -14.07 -13.91
CA ASN A 46 3.47 -13.32 -13.50
C ASN A 46 3.67 -13.31 -11.97
N ARG A 47 2.87 -14.08 -11.21
CA ARG A 47 2.93 -14.18 -9.74
C ARG A 47 2.79 -12.82 -9.03
N GLY A 48 2.04 -11.90 -9.63
CA GLY A 48 1.85 -10.55 -9.09
C GLY A 48 3.04 -9.61 -9.28
N ILE A 49 4.07 -10.03 -10.01
CA ILE A 49 5.24 -9.19 -10.34
C ILE A 49 4.90 -8.40 -11.60
N GLU A 50 5.07 -7.09 -11.50
CA GLU A 50 4.75 -6.15 -12.56
C GLU A 50 5.93 -5.22 -12.81
N PRO A 51 6.32 -4.95 -14.07
CA PRO A 51 7.34 -3.95 -14.35
C PRO A 51 6.84 -2.55 -13.98
N PRO A 52 7.76 -1.63 -13.61
CA PRO A 52 7.44 -0.22 -13.43
C PRO A 52 6.76 0.40 -14.64
N LEU A 53 6.00 1.48 -14.39
CA LEU A 53 5.45 2.29 -15.48
C LEU A 53 6.57 2.97 -16.28
N PRO A 54 6.40 3.20 -17.59
CA PRO A 54 7.39 3.90 -18.41
C PRO A 54 7.79 5.25 -17.80
N GLY A 55 9.09 5.47 -17.63
CA GLY A 55 9.64 6.69 -17.04
C GLY A 55 9.68 6.72 -15.51
N TYR A 56 9.34 5.62 -14.85
CA TYR A 56 9.42 5.47 -13.40
C TYR A 56 10.27 4.26 -12.98
N THR A 57 10.72 4.29 -11.74
CA THR A 57 11.49 3.23 -11.10
C THR A 57 10.72 2.64 -9.93
N ASP A 58 11.13 1.46 -9.45
CA ASP A 58 10.61 0.91 -8.20
C ASP A 58 10.85 1.86 -7.02
N ASP A 59 11.93 2.63 -7.01
CA ASP A 59 12.23 3.63 -5.99
C ASP A 59 11.18 4.75 -5.93
N ASP A 60 10.71 5.22 -7.09
CA ASP A 60 9.59 6.15 -7.16
C ASP A 60 8.32 5.53 -6.56
N GLY A 61 8.08 4.26 -6.87
CA GLY A 61 6.97 3.48 -6.34
C GLY A 61 7.04 3.37 -4.81
N PHE A 62 8.17 2.92 -4.27
CA PHE A 62 8.43 2.83 -2.83
C PHE A 62 8.20 4.16 -2.14
N LYS A 63 8.75 5.24 -2.70
CA LYS A 63 8.55 6.59 -2.16
C LYS A 63 7.07 6.97 -2.10
N TRP A 64 6.30 6.69 -3.14
CA TRP A 64 4.87 7.01 -3.12
C TRP A 64 4.08 6.21 -2.08
N VAL A 65 4.46 4.95 -1.84
CA VAL A 65 3.85 4.12 -0.81
C VAL A 65 4.17 4.67 0.57
N ILE A 66 5.45 4.92 0.85
CA ILE A 66 5.93 5.47 2.14
C ILE A 66 5.24 6.80 2.43
N ASP A 67 5.33 7.77 1.49
CA ASP A 67 4.71 9.09 1.63
C ASP A 67 3.18 9.02 1.86
N SER A 68 2.51 7.96 1.37
CA SER A 68 1.07 7.77 1.56
C SER A 68 0.74 7.14 2.91
N ILE A 69 1.57 6.18 3.37
CA ILE A 69 1.43 5.56 4.69
C ILE A 69 1.70 6.57 5.78
N GLU A 70 2.76 7.38 5.66
CA GLU A 70 3.12 8.42 6.62
C GLU A 70 1.96 9.40 6.88
N LYS A 71 1.18 9.74 5.85
CA LYS A 71 -0.01 10.59 5.99
C LYS A 71 -1.15 9.94 6.75
N CYS A 72 -1.19 8.61 6.84
CA CYS A 72 -2.19 7.88 7.60
C CYS A 72 -1.77 7.66 9.07
N LEU A 73 -0.46 7.71 9.37
CA LEU A 73 0.08 7.42 10.71
C LEU A 73 -0.51 8.31 11.82
N PRO A 74 -0.67 9.64 11.66
CA PRO A 74 -1.23 10.47 12.74
C PRO A 74 -2.64 10.04 13.16
N LYS A 75 -3.49 9.67 12.20
CA LYS A 75 -4.84 9.19 12.50
C LYS A 75 -4.81 7.79 13.11
N ALA A 76 -3.94 6.92 12.61
CA ALA A 76 -3.74 5.58 13.17
C ALA A 76 -3.32 5.63 14.64
N GLU A 77 -2.38 6.53 14.97
CA GLU A 77 -1.92 6.79 16.33
C GLU A 77 -3.04 7.38 17.21
N GLU A 78 -3.74 8.41 16.75
CA GLU A 78 -4.88 9.02 17.45
C GLU A 78 -5.96 7.98 17.80
N CYS A 79 -6.24 7.07 16.87
CA CYS A 79 -7.26 6.04 17.02
C CYS A 79 -6.77 4.77 17.73
N GLY A 80 -5.48 4.64 18.04
CA GLY A 80 -4.91 3.41 18.59
C GLY A 80 -5.06 2.19 17.67
N VAL A 81 -5.04 2.40 16.34
CA VAL A 81 -5.19 1.34 15.33
C VAL A 81 -3.85 1.04 14.68
N VAL A 82 -3.41 -0.22 14.75
CA VAL A 82 -2.18 -0.67 14.08
C VAL A 82 -2.42 -0.84 12.58
N LEU A 83 -1.49 -0.36 11.75
CA LEU A 83 -1.51 -0.58 10.30
C LEU A 83 -0.63 -1.79 9.94
N GLY A 84 -1.25 -2.92 9.61
CA GLY A 84 -0.56 -4.14 9.19
C GLY A 84 -0.25 -4.13 7.69
N LEU A 85 1.02 -4.00 7.33
CA LEU A 85 1.46 -3.99 5.94
C LEU A 85 1.39 -5.38 5.31
N GLU A 86 0.62 -5.53 4.24
CA GLU A 86 0.56 -6.74 3.44
C GLU A 86 1.84 -6.93 2.59
N ASN A 87 2.33 -8.18 2.53
CA ASN A 87 3.46 -8.62 1.70
C ASN A 87 3.03 -9.41 0.45
N HIS A 88 1.92 -9.03 -0.17
CA HIS A 88 1.30 -9.75 -1.27
C HIS A 88 1.09 -8.82 -2.46
N TRP A 89 1.90 -9.08 -3.50
CA TRP A 89 1.89 -8.43 -4.82
C TRP A 89 2.39 -6.98 -4.88
N GLY A 90 2.59 -6.49 -6.11
CA GLY A 90 2.96 -5.10 -6.39
C GLY A 90 4.35 -4.76 -5.85
N LEU A 91 4.43 -3.68 -5.06
CA LEU A 91 5.68 -3.17 -4.49
C LEU A 91 6.11 -3.83 -3.17
N SER A 92 5.28 -4.73 -2.63
CA SER A 92 5.66 -5.63 -1.52
C SER A 92 5.36 -7.08 -1.93
N PRO A 93 6.02 -7.61 -2.97
CA PRO A 93 5.91 -9.02 -3.31
C PRO A 93 6.49 -9.88 -2.16
N PRO A 94 6.32 -11.21 -2.18
CA PRO A 94 6.87 -12.11 -1.15
C PRO A 94 8.41 -12.25 -1.18
N LEU A 95 9.12 -11.18 -1.53
CA LEU A 95 10.57 -11.03 -1.43
C LEU A 95 10.90 -10.19 -0.19
N PRO A 96 11.58 -10.75 0.83
CA PRO A 96 11.78 -10.08 2.11
C PRO A 96 12.38 -8.66 2.03
N HIS A 97 13.27 -8.40 1.07
CA HIS A 97 13.96 -7.12 0.96
C HIS A 97 13.05 -5.95 0.56
N HIS A 98 11.97 -6.18 -0.19
CA HIS A 98 11.01 -5.13 -0.55
C HIS A 98 10.15 -4.72 0.65
N THR A 99 9.67 -5.69 1.43
CA THR A 99 8.90 -5.40 2.64
C THR A 99 9.77 -4.70 3.69
N ILE A 100 11.02 -5.11 3.87
CA ILE A 100 11.96 -4.46 4.79
C ILE A 100 12.21 -2.99 4.39
N ARG A 101 12.33 -2.71 3.08
CA ARG A 101 12.54 -1.34 2.59
C ARG A 101 11.37 -0.40 2.87
N LEU A 102 10.15 -0.92 3.03
CA LEU A 102 8.96 -0.12 3.36
C LEU A 102 8.83 0.17 4.86
N LEU A 103 9.58 -0.54 5.71
CA LEU A 103 9.52 -0.42 7.17
C LEU A 103 10.69 0.38 7.76
N ASN A 104 11.75 0.60 6.98
CA ASN A 104 12.96 1.35 7.36
C ASN A 104 12.95 2.74 6.73
#